data_AF-A0A9N9A2Q4-F1
#
_entry.id   AF-A0A9N9A2Q4-F1
#
_cell.length_a   1.000
_cell.length_b   1.000
_cell.length_c   1.000
_cell.angle_alpha   90.00
_cell.angle_beta   90.00
_cell.angle_gamma   90.00
#
_symmetry.space_group_name_H-M   'P 1'
#
loop_
_entity.id
_entity.type
_entity.pdbx_description
1 polymer ?
#
loop_
_entity_poly.entity_id
_entity_poly.type
_entity_poly.pdbx_seq_one_letter_code
_entity_poly.pdbx_strand_id
1 'polypeptide(L)'
;MSGRAIGKKSKSSASCRRKELIDRVRAKRQKTFEEAFQEIACSSAKKHQRTMLSRLLDMTDSISFMYASSKKNVMYMGEVIATLKESLNIPISQHEIAEYLEYLSKIAPDWCTISYSLEQKKLMKINHSFPVKNVLAIIHNKLNEI
;
A
#
# COMPACT_ATOMS: atom_id res chain seq x y z
N MET A 1 8.45 -26.38 80.70
CA MET A 1 8.91 -25.05 80.28
C MET A 1 8.43 -24.81 78.85
N SER A 2 7.77 -23.68 78.66
CA SER A 2 7.05 -23.25 77.46
C SER A 2 7.96 -22.45 76.52
N GLY A 3 7.78 -22.55 75.20
CA GLY A 3 8.47 -21.70 74.22
C GLY A 3 8.13 -22.03 72.76
N ARG A 4 7.28 -21.20 72.16
CA ARG A 4 6.62 -21.32 70.84
C ARG A 4 7.56 -21.38 69.63
N ALA A 5 7.24 -22.26 68.67
CA ALA A 5 7.63 -22.12 67.27
C ALA A 5 6.76 -21.03 66.59
N ILE A 6 7.38 -19.92 66.17
CA ILE A 6 6.71 -18.87 65.39
C ILE A 6 6.70 -19.30 63.92
N GLY A 7 5.51 -19.59 63.41
CA GLY A 7 5.27 -20.05 62.05
C GLY A 7 5.70 -19.03 60.99
N LYS A 8 6.49 -19.50 60.02
CA LYS A 8 6.71 -18.83 58.73
C LYS A 8 5.39 -18.84 57.93
N LYS A 9 4.63 -17.75 57.90
CA LYS A 9 3.43 -17.63 57.05
C LYS A 9 3.58 -16.57 55.94
N SER A 10 3.60 -17.09 54.71
CA SER A 10 2.88 -16.60 53.52
C SER A 10 3.11 -15.18 52.97
N LYS A 11 4.36 -14.74 52.75
CA LYS A 11 4.64 -13.54 51.92
C LYS A 11 4.72 -13.81 50.40
N SER A 12 4.84 -15.06 49.95
CA SER A 12 5.07 -15.38 48.53
C SER A 12 3.82 -15.38 47.65
N SER A 13 2.68 -15.86 48.16
CA SER A 13 1.47 -16.04 47.34
C SER A 13 0.76 -14.73 46.96
N ALA A 14 0.71 -13.75 47.88
CA ALA A 14 0.12 -12.45 47.62
C ALA A 14 0.99 -11.59 46.67
N SER A 15 2.31 -11.70 46.79
CA SER A 15 3.26 -11.02 45.90
C SER A 15 3.21 -11.59 44.47
N CYS A 16 3.18 -12.92 44.32
CA CYS A 16 2.97 -13.56 43.02
C CYS A 16 1.65 -13.16 42.38
N ARG A 17 0.53 -13.19 43.13
CA ARG A 17 -0.79 -12.77 42.61
C ARG A 17 -0.81 -11.30 42.16
N ARG A 18 -0.14 -10.41 42.90
CA ARG A 18 -0.03 -8.99 42.53
C ARG A 18 0.79 -8.82 41.25
N LYS A 19 1.89 -9.56 41.10
CA LYS A 19 2.72 -9.56 39.89
C LYS A 19 1.96 -10.10 38.67
N GLU A 20 1.27 -11.23 38.81
CA GLU A 20 0.40 -11.80 37.77
C GLU A 20 -0.74 -10.87 37.35
N LEU A 21 -1.30 -10.09 38.29
CA LEU A 21 -2.30 -9.07 37.96
C LEU A 21 -1.67 -7.91 37.16
N ILE A 22 -0.50 -7.41 37.57
CA ILE A 22 0.22 -6.36 36.86
C ILE A 22 0.61 -6.81 35.44
N ASP A 23 1.11 -8.04 35.31
CA ASP A 23 1.52 -8.59 34.02
C ASP A 23 0.32 -8.81 33.10
N ARG A 24 -0.83 -9.25 33.63
CA ARG A 24 -2.09 -9.33 32.86
C ARG A 24 -2.59 -7.95 32.41
N VAL A 25 -2.48 -6.92 33.26
CA VAL A 25 -2.88 -5.55 32.88
C VAL A 25 -1.95 -5.00 31.78
N ARG A 26 -0.64 -5.26 31.88
CA ARG A 26 0.32 -4.88 30.83
C ARG A 26 0.06 -5.60 29.52
N ALA A 27 -0.14 -6.93 29.55
CA ALA A 27 -0.44 -7.72 28.37
C ALA A 27 -1.75 -7.28 27.69
N LYS A 28 -2.79 -6.99 28.46
CA LYS A 28 -4.06 -6.47 27.92
C LYS A 28 -3.89 -5.12 27.24
N ARG A 29 -3.09 -4.20 27.82
CA ARG A 29 -2.81 -2.87 27.23
C ARG A 29 -1.97 -2.95 25.96
N GLN A 30 -0.98 -3.86 25.93
CA GLN A 30 -0.19 -4.10 24.72
C GLN A 30 -1.04 -4.66 23.60
N LYS A 31 -1.92 -5.64 23.89
CA LYS A 31 -2.83 -6.21 22.90
C LYS A 31 -3.79 -5.16 22.31
N THR A 32 -4.38 -4.31 23.15
CA THR A 32 -5.28 -3.24 22.68
C THR A 32 -4.55 -2.17 21.86
N PHE A 33 -3.31 -1.85 22.23
CA PHE A 33 -2.49 -0.92 21.46
C PHE A 33 -2.11 -1.49 20.09
N GLU A 34 -1.74 -2.77 20.03
CA GLU A 34 -1.38 -3.44 18.78
C GLU A 34 -2.58 -3.60 17.85
N GLU A 35 -3.76 -3.96 18.38
CA GLU A 35 -5.02 -4.02 17.63
C GLU A 35 -5.40 -2.65 17.06
N ALA A 36 -5.34 -1.58 17.86
CA ALA A 36 -5.64 -0.23 17.41
C ALA A 36 -4.62 0.26 16.36
N PHE A 37 -3.34 -0.09 16.52
CA PHE A 37 -2.30 0.24 15.56
C PHE A 37 -2.52 -0.48 14.23
N GLN A 38 -2.89 -1.77 14.26
CA GLN A 38 -3.24 -2.55 13.07
C GLN A 38 -4.48 -1.98 12.37
N GLU A 39 -5.50 -1.57 13.11
CA GLU A 39 -6.71 -0.95 12.56
C GLU A 39 -6.40 0.37 11.84
N ILE A 40 -5.61 1.25 12.47
CA ILE A 40 -5.17 2.52 11.88
C ILE A 40 -4.30 2.27 10.64
N ALA A 41 -3.38 1.31 10.69
CA ALA A 41 -2.54 0.95 9.56
C ALA A 41 -3.37 0.42 8.38
N CYS A 42 -4.35 -0.44 8.64
CA CYS A 42 -5.26 -0.96 7.62
C CYS A 42 -6.11 0.15 6.98
N SER A 43 -6.65 1.06 7.80
CA SER A 43 -7.42 2.23 7.33
C SER A 43 -6.57 3.18 6.47
N SER A 44 -5.33 3.45 6.90
CA SER A 44 -4.37 4.27 6.16
C SER A 44 -4.01 3.64 4.81
N ALA A 45 -3.76 2.33 4.78
CA ALA A 45 -3.46 1.59 3.56
C ALA A 45 -4.62 1.63 2.55
N LYS A 46 -5.86 1.43 3.01
CA LYS A 46 -7.06 1.56 2.16
C LYS A 46 -7.21 2.97 1.61
N LYS A 47 -7.02 3.99 2.44
CA LYS A 47 -7.07 5.40 2.01
C LYS A 47 -5.99 5.70 0.96
N HIS A 48 -4.78 5.20 1.16
CA HIS A 48 -3.70 5.33 0.20
C HIS A 48 -4.04 4.65 -1.14
N GLN A 49 -4.52 3.40 -1.10
CA GLN A 49 -4.89 2.65 -2.29
C GLN A 49 -6.05 3.32 -3.06
N ARG A 50 -7.05 3.86 -2.35
CA ARG A 50 -8.14 4.64 -2.96
C ARG A 50 -7.62 5.90 -3.64
N THR A 51 -6.67 6.60 -3.01
CA THR A 51 -6.03 7.80 -3.59
C THR A 51 -5.23 7.46 -4.84
N MET A 52 -4.45 6.37 -4.80
CA MET A 52 -3.69 5.86 -5.94
C MET A 52 -4.62 5.54 -7.13
N LEU A 53 -5.69 4.79 -6.90
CA LEU A 53 -6.65 4.43 -7.96
C LEU A 53 -7.35 5.66 -8.55
N SER A 54 -7.72 6.63 -7.71
CA SER A 54 -8.31 7.89 -8.20
C SER A 54 -7.34 8.64 -9.11
N ARG A 55 -6.08 8.75 -8.73
CA ARG A 55 -5.05 9.41 -9.56
C ARG A 55 -4.73 8.61 -10.82
N LEU A 56 -4.79 7.28 -10.75
CA LEU A 56 -4.59 6.40 -11.90
C LEU A 56 -5.63 6.63 -13.00
N LEU A 57 -6.86 6.99 -12.66
CA LEU A 57 -7.87 7.37 -13.65
C LEU A 57 -7.39 8.56 -14.50
N ASP A 58 -6.98 9.66 -13.84
CA ASP A 58 -6.48 10.87 -14.52
C ASP A 58 -5.22 10.58 -15.36
N MET A 59 -4.34 9.72 -14.83
CA MET A 59 -3.11 9.33 -15.50
C MET A 59 -3.37 8.44 -16.72
N THR A 60 -4.39 7.59 -16.68
CA THR A 60 -4.69 6.63 -17.76
C THR A 60 -5.01 7.34 -19.07
N ASP A 61 -5.81 8.41 -19.03
CA ASP A 61 -6.11 9.22 -20.20
C ASP A 61 -4.86 9.94 -20.73
N SER A 62 -4.04 10.47 -19.82
CA SER A 62 -2.77 11.13 -20.16
C SER A 62 -1.78 10.17 -20.83
N ILE A 63 -1.68 8.94 -20.33
CA ILE A 63 -0.87 7.87 -20.93
C ILE A 63 -1.40 7.53 -22.33
N SER A 64 -2.71 7.33 -22.48
CA SER A 64 -3.31 7.00 -23.77
C SER A 64 -3.02 8.10 -24.81
N PHE A 65 -3.18 9.37 -24.42
CA PHE A 65 -2.88 10.50 -25.29
C PHE A 65 -1.39 10.60 -25.64
N MET A 66 -0.50 10.37 -24.67
CA MET A 66 0.96 10.38 -24.86
C MET A 66 1.43 9.32 -25.87
N TYR A 67 0.94 8.09 -25.74
CA TYR A 67 1.31 7.00 -26.66
C TYR A 67 0.68 7.21 -28.06
N ALA A 68 -0.55 7.72 -28.13
CA ALA A 68 -1.18 8.06 -29.40
C ALA A 68 -0.45 9.19 -30.16
N SER A 69 -0.06 10.25 -29.44
CA SER A 69 0.65 11.40 -30.03
C SER A 69 2.08 11.06 -30.44
N SER A 70 2.79 10.24 -29.66
CA SER A 70 4.15 9.80 -29.99
C SER A 70 4.21 8.76 -31.12
N LYS A 71 3.07 8.17 -31.50
CA LYS A 71 2.97 7.05 -32.47
C LYS A 71 3.87 5.87 -32.10
N LYS A 72 4.13 5.69 -30.80
CA LYS A 72 4.92 4.59 -30.25
C LYS A 72 4.01 3.72 -29.39
N ASN A 73 4.38 2.44 -29.30
CA ASN A 73 3.69 1.47 -28.43
C ASN A 73 4.57 1.07 -27.24
N VAL A 74 5.84 1.49 -27.24
CA VAL A 74 6.82 1.17 -26.20
C VAL A 74 7.63 2.44 -25.94
N MET A 75 7.79 2.80 -24.66
CA MET A 75 8.58 3.96 -24.23
C MET A 75 9.37 3.59 -22.97
N TYR A 76 10.44 4.33 -22.70
CA TYR A 76 11.17 4.16 -21.44
C TYR A 76 10.31 4.63 -20.28
N MET A 77 10.31 3.88 -19.18
CA MET A 77 9.54 4.23 -17.99
C MET A 77 9.93 5.63 -17.47
N GLY A 78 11.21 5.98 -17.55
CA GLY A 78 11.69 7.33 -17.17
C GLY A 78 11.12 8.45 -18.04
N GLU A 79 10.93 8.19 -19.35
CA GLU A 79 10.29 9.14 -20.28
C GLU A 79 8.81 9.31 -19.92
N VAL A 80 8.08 8.21 -19.73
CA VAL A 80 6.67 8.25 -19.33
C VAL A 80 6.48 8.98 -17.99
N ILE A 81 7.32 8.68 -17.00
CA ILE A 81 7.26 9.31 -15.67
C ILE A 81 7.50 10.83 -15.77
N ALA A 82 8.50 11.25 -16.56
CA ALA A 82 8.81 12.67 -16.74
C ALA A 82 7.63 13.40 -17.39
N THR A 83 7.09 12.87 -18.49
CA THR A 83 5.97 13.48 -19.20
C THR A 83 4.69 13.49 -18.35
N LEU A 84 4.42 12.44 -17.57
CA LEU A 84 3.29 12.44 -16.63
C LEU A 84 3.45 13.49 -15.53
N LYS A 85 4.64 13.62 -14.96
CA LYS A 85 4.90 14.64 -13.94
C LYS A 85 4.68 16.06 -14.48
N GLU A 86 5.03 16.31 -15.73
CA GLU A 86 4.85 17.62 -16.38
C GLU A 86 3.40 17.90 -16.77
N SER A 87 2.64 16.86 -17.16
CA SER A 87 1.25 16.99 -17.61
C SER A 87 0.23 16.99 -16.47
N LEU A 88 0.54 16.34 -15.34
CA LEU A 88 -0.33 16.31 -14.18
C LEU A 88 -0.20 17.61 -13.39
N ASN A 89 -1.29 18.36 -13.26
CA ASN A 89 -1.36 19.55 -12.39
C ASN A 89 -1.55 19.20 -10.91
N ILE A 90 -0.93 18.12 -10.45
CA ILE A 90 -1.10 17.57 -9.10
C ILE A 90 0.28 17.34 -8.48
N PRO A 91 0.50 17.70 -7.21
CA PRO A 91 1.73 17.35 -6.51
C PRO A 91 1.86 15.83 -6.38
N ILE A 92 2.74 15.24 -7.19
CA ILE A 92 3.07 13.81 -7.16
C ILE A 92 4.57 13.62 -7.44
N SER A 93 5.19 12.73 -6.70
CA SER A 93 6.61 12.38 -6.89
C SER A 93 6.80 11.43 -8.07
N GLN A 94 8.00 11.42 -8.65
CA GLN A 94 8.35 10.46 -9.70
C GLN A 94 8.26 9.00 -9.21
N HIS A 95 8.54 8.79 -7.92
CA HIS A 95 8.45 7.48 -7.29
C HIS A 95 7.00 7.00 -7.20
N GLU A 96 6.07 7.85 -6.76
CA GLU A 96 4.64 7.54 -6.74
C GLU A 96 4.12 7.24 -8.16
N ILE A 97 4.49 8.04 -9.16
CA ILE A 97 4.12 7.77 -10.56
C ILE A 97 4.60 6.38 -10.98
N ALA A 98 5.86 6.03 -10.69
CA ALA A 98 6.40 4.72 -11.03
C ALA A 98 5.62 3.58 -10.36
N GLU A 99 5.31 3.70 -9.07
CA GLU A 99 4.51 2.73 -8.32
C GLU A 99 3.12 2.56 -8.93
N TYR A 100 2.47 3.66 -9.31
CA TYR A 100 1.13 3.64 -9.86
C TYR A 100 1.10 2.97 -11.24
N LEU A 101 2.10 3.26 -12.09
CA LEU A 101 2.26 2.60 -13.39
C LEU A 101 2.56 1.10 -13.25
N GLU A 102 3.35 0.71 -12.25
CA GLU A 102 3.56 -0.70 -11.92
C GLU A 102 2.27 -1.37 -11.49
N TYR A 103 1.47 -0.70 -10.65
CA TYR A 103 0.16 -1.19 -10.25
C TYR A 103 -0.80 -1.31 -11.45
N LEU A 104 -0.80 -0.33 -12.35
CA LEU A 104 -1.59 -0.34 -13.58
C LEU A 104 -1.30 -1.57 -14.46
N SER A 105 -0.01 -1.92 -14.60
CA SER A 105 0.40 -3.12 -15.34
C SER A 105 -0.08 -4.43 -14.72
N LYS A 106 -0.35 -4.45 -13.40
CA LYS A 106 -0.88 -5.63 -12.70
C LYS A 106 -2.38 -5.76 -12.84
N ILE A 107 -3.11 -4.65 -12.84
CA ILE A 107 -4.59 -4.65 -12.93
C ILE A 107 -5.10 -4.72 -14.36
N ALA A 108 -4.36 -4.17 -15.33
CA ALA A 108 -4.75 -4.13 -16.74
C ALA A 108 -3.61 -4.63 -17.66
N PRO A 109 -3.16 -5.89 -17.49
CA PRO A 109 -2.03 -6.45 -18.24
C PRO A 109 -2.31 -6.53 -19.76
N ASP A 110 -3.57 -6.64 -20.16
CA ASP A 110 -3.98 -6.68 -21.58
C ASP A 110 -3.77 -5.33 -22.28
N TRP A 111 -3.73 -4.24 -21.50
CA TRP A 111 -3.50 -2.89 -21.99
C TRP A 111 -2.07 -2.42 -21.79
N CYS A 112 -1.50 -2.66 -20.60
CA CYS A 112 -0.19 -2.16 -20.21
C CYS A 112 0.70 -3.27 -19.65
N THR A 113 1.92 -3.37 -20.16
CA THR A 113 2.94 -4.30 -19.65
C THR A 113 4.26 -3.58 -19.39
N ILE A 114 4.99 -4.01 -18.37
CA ILE A 114 6.32 -3.52 -18.07
C ILE A 114 7.33 -4.60 -18.43
N SER A 115 8.34 -4.23 -19.20
CA SER A 115 9.46 -5.08 -19.58
C SER A 115 10.78 -4.38 -19.32
N TYR A 116 11.89 -5.07 -19.60
CA TYR A 116 13.23 -4.53 -19.46
C TYR A 116 13.93 -4.51 -20.83
N SER A 117 14.68 -3.45 -21.09
CA SER A 117 15.58 -3.38 -22.23
C SER A 117 16.80 -4.28 -22.03
N LEU A 118 17.62 -4.44 -23.08
CA LEU A 118 18.92 -5.11 -22.99
C LEU A 118 19.87 -4.46 -21.96
N GLU A 119 19.72 -3.15 -21.74
CA GLU A 119 20.45 -2.37 -20.74
C GLU A 119 19.79 -2.41 -19.35
N GLN A 120 18.84 -3.32 -19.12
CA GLN A 120 18.05 -3.43 -17.89
C GLN A 120 17.25 -2.16 -17.51
N LYS A 121 16.98 -1.28 -18.47
CA LYS A 121 16.10 -0.12 -18.25
C LYS A 121 14.63 -0.56 -18.38
N LYS A 122 13.78 -0.12 -17.45
CA LYS A 122 12.34 -0.40 -17.50
C LYS A 122 11.69 0.26 -18.73
N LEU A 123 10.92 -0.52 -19.46
CA LEU A 123 10.11 -0.12 -20.61
C LEU A 123 8.65 -0.35 -20.27
N MET A 124 7.79 0.57 -20.69
CA MET A 124 6.35 0.43 -20.60
C MET A 124 5.79 0.28 -22.01
N LYS A 125 5.02 -0.79 -22.22
CA LYS A 125 4.38 -1.11 -23.49
C LYS A 125 2.86 -0.99 -23.34
N ILE A 126 2.24 -0.28 -24.28
CA ILE A 126 0.79 -0.14 -24.40
C ILE A 126 0.28 -0.92 -25.60
N ASN A 127 -0.86 -1.59 -25.42
CA ASN A 127 -1.62 -2.24 -26.46
C ASN A 127 -2.79 -1.36 -26.92
N HIS A 128 -2.62 -0.67 -28.05
CA HIS A 128 -3.67 0.21 -28.62
C HIS A 128 -4.92 -0.52 -29.10
N SER A 129 -4.86 -1.84 -29.30
CA SER A 129 -6.05 -2.62 -29.67
C SER A 129 -7.01 -2.80 -28.49
N PHE A 130 -6.54 -2.62 -27.26
CA PHE A 130 -7.37 -2.68 -26.07
C PHE A 130 -7.90 -1.27 -25.73
N PRO A 131 -9.22 -1.04 -25.76
CA PRO A 131 -9.79 0.29 -25.55
C PRO A 131 -9.51 0.85 -24.15
N VAL A 132 -9.05 2.11 -24.07
CA VAL A 132 -8.80 2.80 -22.79
C VAL A 132 -10.03 2.82 -21.87
N LYS A 133 -11.25 2.90 -22.44
CA LYS A 133 -12.51 2.85 -21.68
C LYS A 133 -12.65 1.58 -20.83
N ASN A 134 -12.15 0.46 -21.33
CA ASN A 134 -12.18 -0.81 -20.59
C ASN A 134 -11.20 -0.77 -19.41
N VAL A 135 -10.05 -0.11 -19.58
CA VAL A 135 -9.06 0.11 -18.52
C VAL A 135 -9.64 0.97 -17.41
N LEU A 136 -10.29 2.09 -17.77
CA LEU A 136 -10.97 2.96 -16.82
C LEU A 136 -12.05 2.20 -16.04
N ALA A 137 -12.82 1.34 -16.71
CA ALA A 137 -13.81 0.47 -16.05
C ALA A 137 -13.17 -0.50 -15.05
N ILE A 138 -12.02 -1.11 -15.39
CA ILE A 138 -11.26 -1.97 -14.46
C ILE A 138 -10.81 -1.18 -13.23
N ILE A 139 -10.27 0.03 -13.42
CA ILE A 139 -9.82 0.90 -12.33
C ILE A 139 -11.02 1.31 -11.44
N HIS A 140 -12.16 1.66 -12.03
CA HIS A 140 -13.39 1.98 -11.29
C HIS A 140 -13.91 0.79 -10.49
N ASN A 141 -13.91 -0.41 -11.06
CA ASN A 141 -14.32 -1.62 -10.34
C ASN A 141 -13.41 -1.85 -9.12
N LYS A 142 -12.10 -1.71 -9.29
CA LYS A 142 -11.13 -1.80 -8.19
C LYS A 142 -11.34 -0.72 -7.13
N LEU A 143 -11.73 0.49 -7.53
CA LEU A 143 -12.02 1.58 -6.60
C LEU A 143 -13.26 1.29 -5.75
N ASN A 144 -14.25 0.60 -6.30
CA ASN A 144 -15.48 0.21 -5.61
C ASN A 144 -15.30 -0.99 -4.68
N GLU A 145 -14.23 -1.77 -4.84
CA GLU A 145 -13.88 -2.92 -3.99
C GLU A 145 -13.20 -2.53 -2.66
N ILE A 146 -12.79 -1.26 -2.49
CA ILE A 146 -12.02 -0.75 -1.33
C ILE A 146 -12.92 -0.01 -0.34
#